data_AF-A0A7G2D5F0-F1
#
_entry.id   AF-A0A7G2D5F0-F1
#
_cell.length_a   1.000
_cell.length_b   1.000
_cell.length_c   1.000
_cell.angle_alpha   90.00
_cell.angle_beta   90.00
_cell.angle_gamma   90.00
#
_symmetry.space_group_name_H-M   'P 1'
#
loop_
_entity.id
_entity.type
_entity.pdbx_description
1 polymer ?
#
loop_
_entity_poly.entity_id
_entity_poly.type
_entity_poly.pdbx_seq_one_letter_code
_entity_poly.pdbx_strand_id
1 'polypeptide(L)'
;MNTVARSPRIVDGSRSVHPNGRFPSAALGLVGILPLLPLLLAIMDTRPGFRLILIALALYAGMLAVALWFWVRSLRERLIRIEASGPLRFTPSTGVRISSWLVPLTGLLPAAAAFLVQALDLPTMGGRLLEWGPYVLAVVSLVGLGREVLAQGQPLGLVLDERGLHGVRRSARVDASWEEIGTTTPVGPHGPKLAISIAGRAPVILDAHHLGSDPAAVASVVSFFRDAPDQRPALVDGVAAMRTVEDAHRSRPAG
;
A
#
# COMPACT_ATOMS: atom_id res chain seq x y z
N MET A 1 5.21 -16.42 -6.55
CA MET A 1 4.48 -15.38 -7.31
C MET A 1 5.53 -14.50 -7.99
N ASN A 2 5.70 -14.66 -9.29
CA ASN A 2 6.61 -13.82 -10.07
C ASN A 2 5.83 -12.59 -10.54
N THR A 3 6.09 -11.43 -9.96
CA THR A 3 5.48 -10.16 -10.40
C THR A 3 6.37 -9.50 -11.44
N VAL A 4 5.81 -9.16 -12.62
CA VAL A 4 6.52 -8.40 -13.64
C VAL A 4 6.11 -6.94 -13.51
N ALA A 5 7.08 -6.06 -13.24
CA ALA A 5 6.88 -4.63 -13.33
C ALA A 5 7.11 -4.21 -14.79
N ARG A 6 6.07 -3.70 -15.45
CA ARG A 6 6.21 -3.04 -16.75
C ARG A 6 5.87 -1.57 -16.61
N SER A 7 6.51 -0.77 -17.44
CA SER A 7 6.11 0.62 -17.68
C SER A 7 5.35 0.69 -19.01
N PRO A 8 4.07 0.29 -19.06
CA PRO A 8 3.30 0.38 -20.29
C PRO A 8 3.25 1.83 -20.74
N ARG A 9 3.45 2.07 -22.04
CA ARG A 9 3.28 3.39 -22.67
C ARG A 9 1.80 3.69 -22.90
N ILE A 10 0.97 3.50 -21.87
CA ILE A 10 -0.44 3.89 -21.84
C ILE A 10 -0.45 5.33 -21.33
N VAL A 11 -0.26 6.28 -22.26
CA VAL A 11 -0.32 7.71 -21.96
C VAL A 11 -1.71 8.18 -22.34
N ASP A 12 -2.58 8.30 -21.34
CA ASP A 12 -3.66 9.27 -21.33
C ASP A 12 -3.99 9.66 -19.88
N GLY A 13 -3.79 10.93 -19.54
CA GLY A 13 -4.24 11.50 -18.26
C GLY A 13 -3.41 11.18 -16.99
N SER A 14 -2.18 10.65 -17.09
CA SER A 14 -1.37 10.35 -15.89
C SER A 14 -1.04 11.64 -15.11
N ARG A 15 -1.71 11.85 -13.98
CA ARG A 15 -1.39 12.92 -13.03
C ARG A 15 -0.31 12.43 -12.07
N SER A 16 0.53 13.34 -11.60
CA SER A 16 1.61 12.91 -10.71
C SER A 16 1.09 12.23 -9.46
N VAL A 17 1.72 11.10 -9.12
CA VAL A 17 1.35 10.22 -8.00
C VAL A 17 1.85 10.80 -6.66
N HIS A 18 2.70 11.83 -6.70
CA HIS A 18 3.20 12.51 -5.50
C HIS A 18 2.47 13.83 -5.23
N PRO A 19 2.25 14.20 -3.95
CA PRO A 19 1.76 15.52 -3.61
C PRO A 19 2.67 16.59 -4.23
N ASN A 20 2.09 17.54 -4.97
CA ASN A 20 2.79 18.60 -5.71
C ASN A 20 3.72 18.15 -6.85
N GLY A 21 3.57 16.93 -7.37
CA GLY A 21 4.36 16.52 -8.53
C GLY A 21 5.79 16.08 -8.22
N ARG A 22 6.18 16.07 -6.93
CA ARG A 22 7.56 15.89 -6.50
C ARG A 22 7.67 14.77 -5.49
N PHE A 23 8.67 13.91 -5.69
CA PHE A 23 9.04 12.90 -4.71
C PHE A 23 9.29 13.57 -3.34
N PRO A 24 8.62 13.15 -2.25
CA PRO A 24 8.66 13.84 -0.97
C PRO A 24 9.95 13.53 -0.19
N SER A 25 11.10 13.83 -0.78
CA SER A 25 12.43 13.55 -0.23
C SER A 25 12.67 14.21 1.12
N ALA A 26 12.22 15.46 1.29
CA ALA A 26 12.35 16.19 2.54
C ALA A 26 11.55 15.54 3.69
N ALA A 27 10.30 15.14 3.42
CA ALA A 27 9.48 14.44 4.42
C ALA A 27 10.06 13.05 4.74
N LEU A 28 10.58 12.34 3.74
CA LEU A 28 11.26 11.05 3.94
C LEU A 28 12.53 11.21 4.80
N GLY A 29 13.31 12.26 4.55
CA GLY A 29 14.50 12.60 5.33
C GLY A 29 14.14 12.93 6.78
N LEU A 30 13.10 13.74 6.99
CA LEU A 30 12.61 14.08 8.34
C LEU A 30 12.18 12.83 9.12
N VAL A 31 11.40 11.95 8.49
CA VAL A 31 10.96 10.68 9.11
C VAL A 31 12.15 9.75 9.37
N GLY A 32 13.16 9.75 8.49
CA GLY A 32 14.40 8.99 8.68
C GLY A 32 15.27 9.49 9.84
N ILE A 33 15.18 10.76 10.20
CA ILE A 33 15.89 11.36 11.34
C ILE A 33 15.15 11.10 12.66
N LEU A 34 13.82 10.97 12.62
CA LEU A 34 12.99 10.74 13.81
C LEU A 34 13.49 9.63 14.77
N PRO A 35 13.95 8.44 14.32
CA PRO A 35 14.49 7.41 15.21
C PRO A 35 15.80 7.78 15.90
N LEU A 36 16.54 8.79 15.42
CA LEU A 36 17.81 9.21 16.03
C LEU A 36 17.60 9.90 17.38
N LEU A 37 16.49 10.62 17.56
CA LEU A 37 16.21 11.32 18.80
C LEU A 37 16.04 10.36 20.01
N PRO A 38 15.17 9.33 19.98
CA PRO A 38 15.11 8.37 21.07
C PRO A 38 16.41 7.59 21.22
N LEU A 39 17.14 7.31 20.14
CA LEU A 39 18.44 6.64 20.21
C LEU A 39 19.49 7.49 20.95
N LEU A 40 19.58 8.78 20.66
CA LEU A 40 20.48 9.71 21.34
C LEU A 40 20.14 9.81 22.83
N LEU A 41 18.86 9.93 23.16
CA LEU A 41 18.39 9.94 24.55
C LEU A 41 18.73 8.63 25.28
N ALA A 42 18.68 7.47 24.58
CA ALA A 42 19.06 6.17 25.14
C ALA A 42 20.57 6.03 25.37
N ILE A 43 21.41 6.84 24.71
CA ILE A 43 22.85 6.85 24.92
C ILE A 43 23.22 7.80 26.07
N MET A 44 22.53 8.94 26.16
CA MET A 44 22.80 9.96 27.18
C MET A 44 22.34 9.56 28.59
N ASP A 45 21.30 8.74 28.69
CA ASP A 45 20.75 8.30 29.98
C ASP A 45 21.40 6.98 30.45
N THR A 46 21.65 6.86 31.75
CA THR A 46 22.30 5.68 32.35
C THR A 46 21.32 4.64 32.86
N ARG A 47 20.03 4.96 32.98
CA ARG A 47 19.00 4.09 33.57
C ARG A 47 18.62 2.98 32.59
N PRO A 48 18.90 1.70 32.88
CA PRO A 48 18.67 0.60 31.94
C PRO A 48 17.22 0.50 31.45
N GLY A 49 16.22 0.75 32.30
CA GLY A 49 14.82 0.65 31.89
C GLY A 49 14.42 1.76 30.91
N PHE A 50 14.89 2.97 31.13
CA PHE A 50 14.68 4.10 30.21
C PHE A 50 15.35 3.85 28.85
N ARG A 51 16.61 3.38 28.84
CA ARG A 51 17.34 3.04 27.60
C ARG A 51 16.62 1.96 26.81
N LEU A 52 16.12 0.92 27.47
CA LEU A 52 15.43 -0.20 26.83
C LEU A 52 14.15 0.25 26.11
N ILE A 53 13.33 1.08 26.75
CA ILE A 53 12.10 1.65 26.16
C ILE A 53 12.46 2.52 24.96
N LEU A 54 13.47 3.37 25.07
CA LEU A 54 13.88 4.26 23.99
C LEU A 54 14.50 3.53 22.80
N ILE A 55 15.29 2.48 23.04
CA ILE A 55 15.81 1.61 21.96
C ILE A 55 14.64 0.95 21.23
N ALA A 56 13.66 0.40 21.95
CA ALA A 56 12.48 -0.21 21.34
C ALA A 56 11.68 0.81 20.51
N LEU A 57 11.56 2.05 21.00
CA LEU A 57 10.91 3.14 20.28
C LEU A 57 11.69 3.55 19.03
N ALA A 58 13.02 3.64 19.11
CA ALA A 58 13.89 3.95 17.98
C ALA A 58 13.78 2.88 16.88
N LEU A 59 13.75 1.60 17.26
CA LEU A 59 13.55 0.48 16.33
C LEU A 59 12.19 0.57 15.65
N TYR A 60 11.12 0.85 16.39
CA TYR A 60 9.79 1.02 15.82
C TYR A 60 9.71 2.23 14.86
N ALA A 61 10.25 3.39 15.25
CA ALA A 61 10.31 4.57 14.40
C ALA A 61 11.14 4.33 13.13
N GLY A 62 12.26 3.61 13.24
CA GLY A 62 13.06 3.19 12.09
C GLY A 62 12.29 2.27 11.15
N MET A 63 11.53 1.31 11.69
CA MET A 63 10.68 0.43 10.89
C MET A 63 9.57 1.21 10.16
N LEU A 64 8.95 2.20 10.82
CA LEU A 64 8.00 3.11 10.18
C LEU A 64 8.65 3.88 9.02
N ALA A 65 9.87 4.38 9.20
CA ALA A 65 10.61 5.08 8.14
C ALA A 65 10.89 4.17 6.94
N VAL A 66 11.33 2.93 7.19
CA VAL A 66 11.56 1.92 6.15
C VAL A 66 10.25 1.56 5.43
N ALA A 67 9.16 1.36 6.18
CA ALA A 67 7.85 1.07 5.61
C ALA A 67 7.34 2.23 4.73
N LEU A 68 7.49 3.47 5.20
CA LEU A 68 7.16 4.67 4.44
C LEU A 68 8.02 4.78 3.18
N TRP A 69 9.32 4.46 3.26
CA TRP A 69 10.20 4.46 2.10
C TRP A 69 9.74 3.44 1.04
N PHE A 70 9.42 2.20 1.45
CA PHE A 70 8.84 1.21 0.54
C PHE A 70 7.52 1.67 -0.04
N TRP A 71 6.68 2.32 0.76
CA TRP A 71 5.39 2.86 0.33
C TRP A 71 5.58 3.95 -0.74
N VAL A 72 6.39 4.97 -0.47
CA VAL A 72 6.69 6.05 -1.43
C VAL A 72 7.39 5.53 -2.67
N ARG A 73 8.31 4.56 -2.54
CA ARG A 73 8.99 3.94 -3.70
C ARG A 73 8.05 3.06 -4.52
N SER A 74 7.01 2.49 -3.91
CA SER A 74 6.01 1.67 -4.61
C SER A 74 5.08 2.51 -5.47
N LEU A 75 4.88 3.78 -5.09
CA LEU A 75 4.12 4.81 -5.81
C LEU A 75 5.00 5.42 -6.92
N ARG A 76 5.21 4.68 -8.01
CA ARG A 76 5.83 5.23 -9.23
C ARG A 76 4.76 5.42 -10.30
N GLU A 77 4.77 6.59 -10.91
CA GLU A 77 4.03 6.90 -12.14
C GLU A 77 4.33 5.87 -13.22
N ARG A 78 3.30 5.48 -13.99
CA ARG A 78 3.41 4.56 -15.13
C ARG A 78 3.89 3.16 -14.80
N LEU A 79 3.90 2.76 -13.54
CA LEU A 79 4.30 1.41 -13.16
C LEU A 79 3.05 0.54 -13.04
N ILE A 80 2.97 -0.49 -13.88
CA ILE A 80 1.97 -1.54 -13.76
C ILE A 80 2.69 -2.81 -13.28
N ARG A 81 2.20 -3.38 -12.18
CA ARG A 81 2.65 -4.70 -11.68
C ARG A 81 1.58 -5.72 -12.00
N ILE A 82 1.90 -6.64 -12.90
CA ILE A 82 1.05 -7.78 -13.21
C ILE A 82 1.68 -9.06 -12.66
N GLU A 83 0.83 -9.96 -12.20
CA GLU A 83 1.24 -11.33 -11.95
C GLU A 83 1.56 -12.02 -13.29
N ALA A 84 2.69 -12.74 -13.34
CA ALA A 84 3.21 -13.34 -14.59
C ALA A 84 2.42 -14.57 -15.06
N SER A 85 1.53 -15.11 -14.22
CA SER A 85 0.86 -16.39 -14.44
C SER A 85 -0.61 -16.29 -14.06
N GLY A 86 -1.50 -16.60 -15.02
CA GLY A 86 -2.94 -16.57 -14.83
C GLY A 86 -3.58 -15.24 -15.25
N PRO A 87 -4.80 -14.97 -14.78
CA PRO A 87 -5.57 -13.82 -15.23
C PRO A 87 -4.90 -12.50 -14.83
N LEU A 88 -5.22 -11.43 -15.55
CA LEU A 88 -4.63 -10.11 -15.32
C LEU A 88 -4.88 -9.63 -13.88
N ARG A 89 -3.85 -9.71 -13.01
CA ARG A 89 -3.92 -9.30 -11.61
C ARG A 89 -2.93 -8.19 -11.29
N PHE A 90 -3.45 -7.09 -10.76
CA PHE A 90 -2.65 -5.97 -10.25
C PHE A 90 -2.30 -6.21 -8.78
N THR A 91 -1.03 -6.53 -8.47
CA THR A 91 -0.61 -6.84 -7.09
C THR A 91 0.34 -5.79 -6.50
N PRO A 92 0.20 -5.46 -5.19
CA PRO A 92 1.15 -4.61 -4.48
C PRO A 92 2.56 -5.23 -4.43
N SER A 93 3.57 -4.38 -4.25
CA SER A 93 4.96 -4.84 -4.17
C SER A 93 5.19 -5.73 -2.94
N THR A 94 6.10 -6.70 -3.07
CA THR A 94 6.51 -7.57 -1.96
C THR A 94 6.98 -6.76 -0.74
N GLY A 95 7.66 -5.62 -0.96
CA GLY A 95 8.11 -4.74 0.12
C GLY A 95 6.97 -4.12 0.92
N VAL A 96 5.91 -3.62 0.26
CA VAL A 96 4.72 -3.06 0.94
C VAL A 96 3.93 -4.16 1.66
N ARG A 97 3.91 -5.37 1.09
CA ARG A 97 3.28 -6.54 1.73
C ARG A 97 4.04 -6.94 3.00
N ILE A 98 5.36 -7.03 2.96
CA ILE A 98 6.17 -7.39 4.12
C ILE A 98 6.06 -6.29 5.19
N SER A 99 6.19 -5.02 4.80
CA SER A 99 6.15 -3.90 5.75
C SER A 99 4.83 -3.83 6.52
N SER A 100 3.70 -4.19 5.89
CA SER A 100 2.40 -4.18 6.57
C SER A 100 2.25 -5.19 7.72
N TRP A 101 3.03 -6.27 7.72
CA TRP A 101 3.10 -7.20 8.86
C TRP A 101 4.17 -6.77 9.86
N LEU A 102 5.32 -6.32 9.37
CA LEU A 102 6.45 -5.94 10.21
C LEU A 102 6.17 -4.69 11.04
N VAL A 103 5.51 -3.67 10.50
CA VAL A 103 5.19 -2.44 11.24
C VAL A 103 4.42 -2.74 12.53
N PRO A 104 3.24 -3.39 12.50
CA PRO A 104 2.52 -3.62 13.73
C PRO A 104 3.19 -4.68 14.63
N LEU A 105 3.94 -5.64 14.10
CA LEU A 105 4.78 -6.52 14.92
C LEU A 105 5.85 -5.73 15.70
N THR A 106 6.59 -4.85 15.03
CA THR A 106 7.58 -3.98 15.69
C THR A 106 6.94 -2.96 16.64
N GLY A 107 5.69 -2.57 16.41
CA GLY A 107 4.93 -1.69 17.30
C GLY A 107 4.57 -2.30 18.65
N LEU A 108 4.69 -3.62 18.81
CA LEU A 108 4.58 -4.30 20.11
C LEU A 108 5.86 -4.20 20.94
N LEU A 109 7.01 -3.90 20.33
CA LEU A 109 8.30 -3.86 21.03
C LEU A 109 8.34 -2.85 22.17
N PRO A 110 7.85 -1.61 22.03
CA PRO A 110 7.85 -0.66 23.14
C PRO A 110 7.03 -1.15 24.34
N ALA A 111 5.90 -1.83 24.09
CA ALA A 111 5.05 -2.39 25.14
C ALA A 111 5.72 -3.58 25.84
N ALA A 112 6.34 -4.48 25.09
CA ALA A 112 7.13 -5.59 25.65
C ALA A 112 8.31 -5.07 26.48
N ALA A 113 8.98 -4.01 26.01
CA ALA A 113 10.04 -3.33 26.74
C ALA A 113 9.52 -2.72 28.05
N ALA A 114 8.39 -2.01 28.03
CA ALA A 114 7.77 -1.45 29.23
C ALA A 114 7.34 -2.53 30.23
N PHE A 115 6.80 -3.65 29.75
CA PHE A 115 6.44 -4.80 30.57
C PHE A 115 7.67 -5.42 31.25
N LEU A 116 8.76 -5.65 30.50
CA LEU A 116 10.02 -6.15 31.05
C LEU A 116 10.60 -5.22 32.11
N VAL A 117 10.56 -3.91 31.86
CA VAL A 117 11.02 -2.90 32.81
C VAL A 117 10.26 -2.96 34.13
N GLN A 118 8.93 -3.11 34.08
CA GLN A 118 8.11 -3.27 35.28
C GLN A 118 8.34 -4.62 35.97
N ALA A 119 8.42 -5.71 35.20
CA ALA A 119 8.61 -7.06 35.73
C ALA A 119 9.97 -7.25 36.42
N LEU A 120 11.00 -6.52 35.96
CA LEU A 120 12.36 -6.57 36.49
C LEU A 120 12.68 -5.39 37.42
N ASP A 121 11.70 -4.53 37.72
CA ASP A 121 11.83 -3.31 38.52
C ASP A 121 13.04 -2.45 38.10
N LEU A 122 13.24 -2.31 36.78
CA LEU A 122 14.37 -1.55 36.26
C LEU A 122 14.14 -0.04 36.46
N PRO A 123 15.19 0.72 36.80
CA PRO A 123 15.06 2.17 36.97
C PRO A 123 14.65 2.85 35.66
N THR A 124 13.68 3.75 35.74
CA THR A 124 13.11 4.50 34.61
C THR A 124 12.97 5.99 34.95
N MET A 125 12.53 6.82 34.00
CA MET A 125 11.95 8.13 34.31
C MET A 125 10.47 7.98 34.65
N GLY A 126 10.06 8.47 35.82
CA GLY A 126 8.65 8.61 36.16
C GLY A 126 7.94 9.58 35.23
N GLY A 127 6.78 9.19 34.70
CA GLY A 127 5.97 10.03 33.83
C GLY A 127 4.88 9.26 33.09
N ARG A 128 3.65 9.79 33.11
CA ARG A 128 2.46 9.15 32.51
C ARG A 128 2.64 8.76 31.04
N LEU A 129 3.41 9.53 30.27
CA LEU A 129 3.62 9.26 28.84
C LEU A 129 4.50 8.02 28.62
N LEU A 130 5.54 7.82 29.44
CA LEU A 130 6.41 6.64 29.35
C LEU A 130 5.73 5.39 29.92
N GLU A 131 4.83 5.59 30.86
CA GLU A 131 4.07 4.52 31.51
C GLU A 131 2.95 4.00 30.61
N TRP A 132 2.12 4.88 30.03
CA TRP A 132 0.95 4.49 29.23
C TRP A 132 1.20 4.47 27.72
N GLY A 133 2.10 5.31 27.22
CA GLY A 133 2.36 5.47 25.79
C GLY A 133 2.69 4.16 25.07
N PRO A 134 3.58 3.30 25.60
CA PRO A 134 3.89 2.01 25.00
C PRO A 134 2.67 1.09 24.88
N TYR A 135 1.77 1.08 25.86
CA TYR A 135 0.56 0.25 25.83
C TYR A 135 -0.47 0.75 24.82
N VAL A 136 -0.65 2.07 24.71
CA VAL A 136 -1.51 2.67 23.68
C VAL A 136 -1.00 2.28 22.29
N LEU A 137 0.31 2.34 22.08
CA LEU A 137 0.93 1.90 20.83
C LEU A 137 0.72 0.40 20.58
N ALA A 138 0.80 -0.42 21.62
CA ALA A 138 0.51 -1.85 21.54
C ALA A 138 -0.93 -2.10 21.06
N VAL A 139 -1.91 -1.40 21.63
CA VAL A 139 -3.33 -1.53 21.24
C VAL A 139 -3.51 -1.16 19.77
N VAL A 140 -2.94 -0.04 19.32
CA VAL A 140 -3.00 0.37 17.91
C VAL A 140 -2.35 -0.69 17.00
N SER A 141 -1.21 -1.25 17.42
CA SER A 141 -0.49 -2.28 16.68
C SER A 141 -1.26 -3.60 16.61
N LEU A 142 -1.90 -4.02 17.70
CA LEU A 142 -2.77 -5.19 17.76
C LEU A 142 -4.00 -5.03 16.87
N VAL A 143 -4.63 -3.85 16.87
CA VAL A 143 -5.73 -3.54 15.94
C VAL A 143 -5.25 -3.63 14.49
N GLY A 144 -4.04 -3.12 14.19
CA GLY A 144 -3.38 -3.27 12.90
C GLY A 144 -3.21 -4.74 12.50
N LEU A 145 -2.64 -5.56 13.39
CA LEU A 145 -2.48 -7.01 13.17
C LEU A 145 -3.83 -7.73 12.97
N GLY A 146 -4.84 -7.41 13.78
CA GLY A 146 -6.17 -7.97 13.65
C GLY A 146 -6.76 -7.68 12.27
N ARG A 147 -6.63 -6.44 11.78
CA ARG A 147 -7.01 -6.08 10.40
C ARG A 147 -6.22 -6.86 9.37
N GLU A 148 -4.93 -7.11 9.59
CA GLU A 148 -4.09 -7.88 8.67
C GLU A 148 -4.50 -9.35 8.55
N VAL A 149 -4.83 -9.96 9.68
CA VAL A 149 -5.35 -11.33 9.78
C VAL A 149 -6.71 -11.42 9.11
N LEU A 150 -7.65 -10.53 9.43
CA LEU A 150 -8.97 -10.50 8.80
C LEU A 150 -8.88 -10.28 7.28
N ALA A 151 -7.90 -9.50 6.83
CA ALA A 151 -7.66 -9.28 5.41
C ALA A 151 -7.08 -10.51 4.69
N GLN A 152 -6.55 -11.54 5.38
CA GLN A 152 -5.99 -12.74 4.72
C GLN A 152 -7.03 -13.50 3.90
N GLY A 153 -8.32 -13.40 4.26
CA GLY A 153 -9.42 -14.02 3.51
C GLY A 153 -9.75 -13.32 2.18
N GLN A 154 -9.13 -12.18 1.86
CA GLN A 154 -9.39 -11.43 0.64
C GLN A 154 -8.25 -11.58 -0.38
N PRO A 155 -8.54 -11.80 -1.67
CA PRO A 155 -7.52 -11.89 -2.70
C PRO A 155 -6.74 -10.57 -2.81
N LEU A 156 -5.41 -10.68 -2.79
CA LEU A 156 -4.50 -9.54 -2.94
C LEU A 156 -4.62 -8.96 -4.35
N GLY A 157 -4.88 -7.67 -4.44
CA GLY A 157 -4.92 -6.95 -5.71
C GLY A 157 -6.27 -6.99 -6.43
N LEU A 158 -6.36 -6.23 -7.52
CA LEU A 158 -7.51 -6.21 -8.42
C LEU A 158 -7.28 -7.23 -9.54
N VAL A 159 -8.20 -8.17 -9.71
CA VAL A 159 -8.19 -9.19 -10.77
C VAL A 159 -9.19 -8.77 -11.84
N LEU A 160 -8.75 -8.83 -13.10
CA LEU A 160 -9.61 -8.71 -14.27
C LEU A 160 -9.66 -10.08 -14.94
N ASP A 161 -10.87 -10.60 -15.10
CA ASP A 161 -11.12 -11.85 -15.82
C ASP A 161 -12.29 -11.68 -16.81
N GLU A 162 -12.66 -12.76 -17.48
CA GLU A 162 -13.77 -12.73 -18.45
C GLU A 162 -15.12 -12.37 -17.82
N ARG A 163 -15.28 -12.57 -16.50
CA ARG A 163 -16.53 -12.33 -15.77
C ARG A 163 -16.65 -10.88 -15.32
N GLY A 164 -15.54 -10.24 -14.99
CA GLY A 164 -15.55 -8.85 -14.57
C GLY A 164 -14.34 -8.44 -13.75
N LEU A 165 -14.59 -7.55 -12.79
CA LEU A 165 -13.62 -7.09 -11.83
C LEU A 165 -13.87 -7.78 -10.48
N HIS A 166 -12.86 -8.46 -9.98
CA HIS A 166 -12.92 -9.15 -8.70
C HIS A 166 -11.71 -8.84 -7.83
N GLY A 167 -11.94 -8.76 -6.52
CA GLY A 167 -10.91 -8.70 -5.50
C GLY A 167 -10.73 -7.35 -4.83
N VAL A 168 -9.50 -7.08 -4.42
CA VAL A 168 -9.02 -6.04 -3.50
C VAL A 168 -9.05 -6.44 -2.02
N ARG A 169 -7.85 -6.55 -1.44
CA ARG A 169 -7.56 -6.75 -0.02
C ARG A 169 -7.24 -5.41 0.64
N ARG A 170 -7.87 -5.13 1.81
CA ARG A 170 -7.74 -3.89 2.62
C ARG A 170 -8.41 -2.62 2.07
N SER A 171 -9.20 -2.72 1.00
CA SER A 171 -10.17 -1.68 0.63
C SER A 171 -11.53 -2.33 0.35
N ALA A 172 -12.52 -1.56 -0.10
CA ALA A 172 -13.84 -2.07 -0.44
C ALA A 172 -13.72 -3.21 -1.46
N ARG A 173 -14.34 -4.35 -1.14
CA ARG A 173 -14.35 -5.54 -1.99
C ARG A 173 -15.00 -5.17 -3.33
N VAL A 174 -14.28 -5.41 -4.41
CA VAL A 174 -14.80 -5.28 -5.78
C VAL A 174 -15.24 -6.66 -6.22
N ASP A 175 -16.50 -6.77 -6.59
CA ASP A 175 -17.11 -7.96 -7.15
C ASP A 175 -18.23 -7.45 -8.06
N ALA A 176 -17.87 -7.20 -9.32
CA ALA A 176 -18.72 -6.54 -10.30
C ALA A 176 -18.51 -7.15 -11.68
N SER A 177 -19.61 -7.45 -12.37
CA SER A 177 -19.56 -7.92 -13.75
C SER A 177 -19.32 -6.76 -14.71
N TRP A 178 -18.87 -7.05 -15.94
CA TRP A 178 -18.59 -6.03 -16.96
C TRP A 178 -19.78 -5.10 -17.25
N GLU A 179 -21.01 -5.61 -17.09
CA GLU A 179 -22.25 -4.88 -17.31
C GLU A 179 -22.60 -3.94 -16.16
N GLU A 180 -22.17 -4.27 -14.94
CA GLU A 180 -22.38 -3.44 -13.75
C GLU A 180 -21.34 -2.31 -13.65
N ILE A 181 -20.22 -2.44 -14.35
CA ILE A 181 -19.12 -1.47 -14.30
C ILE A 181 -19.47 -0.25 -15.14
N GLY A 182 -19.71 0.86 -14.45
CA GLY A 182 -19.91 2.17 -15.06
C GLY A 182 -18.58 2.84 -15.40
N THR A 183 -18.37 4.05 -14.90
CA THR A 183 -17.16 4.85 -15.13
C THR A 183 -16.04 4.47 -14.16
N THR A 184 -14.82 4.34 -14.68
CA THR A 184 -13.60 4.26 -13.89
C THR A 184 -12.81 5.54 -14.03
N THR A 185 -12.66 6.30 -12.95
CA THR A 185 -11.96 7.59 -12.99
C THR A 185 -10.91 7.69 -11.89
N PRO A 186 -9.73 8.26 -12.19
CA PRO A 186 -8.79 8.65 -11.15
C PRO A 186 -9.37 9.84 -10.38
N VAL A 187 -9.48 9.72 -9.06
CA VAL A 187 -10.03 10.73 -8.14
C VAL A 187 -9.02 11.18 -7.08
N GLY A 188 -9.18 12.43 -6.65
CA GLY A 188 -8.43 13.05 -5.56
C GLY A 188 -7.59 14.25 -6.02
N PRO A 189 -7.44 15.29 -5.17
CA PRO A 189 -6.71 16.52 -5.51
C PRO A 189 -5.22 16.29 -5.80
N HIS A 190 -4.66 15.15 -5.37
CA HIS A 190 -3.26 14.76 -5.55
C HIS A 190 -3.11 13.35 -6.14
N GLY A 191 -4.10 12.87 -6.91
CA GLY A 191 -4.06 11.62 -7.69
C GLY A 191 -3.43 10.40 -7.01
N PRO A 192 -4.16 9.67 -6.15
CA PRO A 192 -3.80 8.27 -5.95
C PRO A 192 -5.00 7.34 -5.68
N LYS A 193 -6.21 7.68 -6.16
CA LYS A 193 -7.39 6.80 -5.98
C LYS A 193 -8.04 6.49 -7.31
N LEU A 194 -8.44 5.24 -7.49
CA LEU A 194 -9.32 4.80 -8.56
C LEU A 194 -10.74 4.74 -8.00
N ALA A 195 -11.65 5.55 -8.54
CA ALA A 195 -13.09 5.34 -8.33
C ALA A 195 -13.62 4.41 -9.42
N ILE A 196 -14.33 3.39 -9.00
CA ILE A 196 -15.09 2.49 -9.87
C ILE A 196 -16.56 2.72 -9.53
N SER A 197 -17.31 3.25 -10.50
CA SER A 197 -18.77 3.32 -10.41
C SER A 197 -19.34 1.93 -10.73
N ILE A 198 -20.20 1.42 -9.85
CA ILE A 198 -20.87 0.12 -10.01
C ILE A 198 -22.37 0.37 -9.95
N ALA A 199 -23.11 -0.16 -10.92
CA ALA A 199 -24.56 -0.01 -11.01
C ALA A 199 -25.23 -0.47 -9.71
N GLY A 200 -26.12 0.38 -9.17
CA GLY A 200 -26.87 0.08 -7.95
C GLY A 200 -26.05 0.06 -6.65
N ARG A 201 -24.78 0.49 -6.66
CA ARG A 201 -23.91 0.55 -5.48
C ARG A 201 -23.20 1.89 -5.33
N ALA A 202 -22.74 2.18 -4.12
CA ALA A 202 -21.87 3.32 -3.88
C ALA A 202 -20.53 3.13 -4.64
N PRO A 203 -19.92 4.21 -5.16
CA PRO A 203 -18.63 4.13 -5.86
C PRO A 203 -17.55 3.51 -4.97
N VAL A 204 -16.82 2.54 -5.51
CA VAL A 204 -15.72 1.90 -4.80
C VAL A 204 -14.46 2.72 -5.04
N ILE A 205 -13.82 3.16 -3.95
CA ILE A 205 -12.60 3.97 -4.00
C ILE A 205 -11.41 3.10 -3.60
N LEU A 206 -10.48 2.91 -4.53
CA LEU A 206 -9.29 2.09 -4.36
C LEU A 206 -8.03 2.95 -4.35
N ASP A 207 -7.25 2.88 -3.29
CA ASP A 207 -5.97 3.59 -3.24
C ASP A 207 -4.90 2.87 -4.08
N ALA A 208 -4.02 3.63 -4.73
CA ALA A 208 -2.93 3.17 -5.59
C ALA A 208 -2.04 2.10 -4.92
N HIS A 209 -1.81 2.23 -3.60
CA HIS A 209 -0.95 1.32 -2.86
C HIS A 209 -1.59 -0.06 -2.65
N HIS A 210 -2.92 -0.19 -2.69
CA HIS A 210 -3.63 -1.46 -2.68
C HIS A 210 -3.62 -2.14 -4.06
N LEU A 211 -3.60 -1.33 -5.12
CA LEU A 211 -3.50 -1.78 -6.52
C LEU A 211 -2.07 -2.19 -6.89
N GLY A 212 -1.06 -1.56 -6.27
CA GLY A 212 0.36 -1.78 -6.61
C GLY A 212 0.79 -1.22 -7.96
N SER A 213 -0.12 -0.53 -8.65
CA SER A 213 -0.02 -0.01 -10.01
C SER A 213 -0.62 1.40 -10.09
N ASP A 214 -0.27 2.13 -11.15
CA ASP A 214 -0.81 3.48 -11.42
C ASP A 214 -2.34 3.44 -11.63
N PRO A 215 -3.15 4.14 -10.79
CA PRO A 215 -4.61 4.17 -10.91
C PRO A 215 -5.12 4.65 -12.27
N ALA A 216 -4.43 5.58 -12.92
CA ALA A 216 -4.84 6.08 -14.24
C ALA A 216 -4.64 5.01 -15.32
N ALA A 217 -3.52 4.29 -15.25
CA ALA A 217 -3.24 3.20 -16.17
C ALA A 217 -4.20 2.02 -15.95
N VAL A 218 -4.53 1.70 -14.69
CA VAL A 218 -5.56 0.70 -14.35
C VAL A 218 -6.94 1.14 -14.87
N ALA A 219 -7.33 2.41 -14.71
CA ALA A 219 -8.60 2.92 -15.25
C ALA A 219 -8.68 2.77 -16.78
N SER A 220 -7.59 3.04 -17.49
CA SER A 220 -7.51 2.88 -18.95
C SER A 220 -7.65 1.42 -19.37
N VAL A 221 -6.95 0.51 -18.68
CA VAL A 221 -7.05 -0.94 -18.95
C VAL A 221 -8.48 -1.44 -18.70
N VAL A 222 -9.11 -1.06 -17.58
CA VAL A 222 -10.49 -1.44 -17.27
C VAL A 222 -11.46 -0.89 -18.31
N SER A 223 -11.31 0.39 -18.70
CA SER A 223 -12.16 1.00 -19.74
C SER A 223 -12.01 0.30 -21.09
N PHE A 224 -10.78 -0.10 -21.47
CA PHE A 224 -10.53 -0.82 -22.71
C PHE A 224 -11.31 -2.15 -22.78
N PHE A 225 -11.22 -3.00 -21.75
CA PHE A 225 -11.92 -4.29 -21.75
C PHE A 225 -13.43 -4.19 -21.52
N ARG A 226 -13.89 -3.10 -20.88
CA ARG A 226 -15.31 -2.77 -20.81
C ARG A 226 -15.84 -2.46 -22.21
N ASP A 227 -15.15 -1.58 -22.95
CA ASP A 227 -15.59 -1.06 -24.25
C ASP A 227 -15.30 -2.03 -25.43
N ALA A 228 -14.40 -3.00 -25.25
CA ALA A 228 -14.03 -4.02 -26.24
C ALA A 228 -14.30 -5.45 -25.72
N PRO A 229 -15.56 -5.94 -25.71
CA PRO A 229 -15.91 -7.26 -25.20
C PRO A 229 -15.19 -8.41 -25.93
N ASP A 230 -14.93 -8.25 -27.23
CA ASP A 230 -14.25 -9.25 -28.07
C ASP A 230 -12.79 -9.50 -27.66
N GLN A 231 -12.18 -8.56 -26.93
CA GLN A 231 -10.80 -8.67 -26.45
C GLN A 231 -10.69 -9.33 -25.07
N ARG A 232 -11.81 -9.53 -24.35
CA ARG A 232 -11.85 -10.13 -23.01
C ARG A 232 -11.22 -11.53 -22.91
N PRO A 233 -11.26 -12.41 -23.94
CA PRO A 233 -10.55 -13.70 -23.89
C PRO A 233 -9.04 -13.57 -23.67
N ALA A 234 -8.43 -12.42 -24.01
CA ALA A 234 -7.02 -12.16 -23.73
C ALA A 234 -6.71 -12.06 -22.23
N LEU A 235 -7.71 -11.82 -21.37
CA LEU A 235 -7.56 -11.68 -19.91
C LEU A 235 -7.13 -12.97 -19.21
N VAL A 236 -7.24 -14.13 -19.86
CA VAL A 236 -6.77 -15.43 -19.34
C VAL A 236 -5.25 -15.42 -19.12
N ASP A 237 -4.51 -14.66 -19.92
CA ASP A 237 -3.08 -14.41 -19.76
C ASP A 237 -2.83 -12.91 -19.55
N GLY A 238 -2.52 -12.53 -18.30
CA GLY A 238 -2.26 -11.13 -17.95
C GLY A 238 -1.14 -10.46 -18.76
N VAL A 239 -0.16 -11.23 -19.25
CA VAL A 239 0.92 -10.67 -20.08
C VAL A 239 0.44 -10.41 -21.51
N ALA A 240 -0.37 -11.31 -22.06
CA ALA A 240 -0.99 -11.14 -23.38
C ALA A 240 -2.00 -9.99 -23.36
N ALA A 241 -2.88 -9.93 -22.35
CA ALA A 241 -3.85 -8.86 -22.16
C ALA A 241 -3.20 -7.47 -22.17
N MET A 242 -2.09 -7.31 -21.44
CA MET A 242 -1.37 -6.04 -21.41
C MET A 242 -0.75 -5.66 -22.76
N ARG A 243 -0.26 -6.64 -23.54
CA ARG A 243 0.24 -6.37 -24.90
C ARG A 243 -0.89 -5.90 -25.81
N THR A 244 -2.06 -6.53 -25.74
CA THR A 244 -3.25 -6.11 -26.50
C THR A 244 -3.63 -4.66 -26.19
N VAL A 245 -3.63 -4.27 -24.92
CA VAL A 245 -3.95 -2.88 -24.52
C VAL A 245 -2.87 -1.90 -25.01
N GLU A 246 -1.59 -2.26 -24.91
CA GLU A 246 -0.47 -1.45 -25.39
C GLU A 246 -0.53 -1.23 -26.92
N ASP A 247 -0.84 -2.28 -27.69
CA ASP A 247 -0.93 -2.21 -29.15
C ASP A 247 -2.16 -1.40 -29.60
N ALA A 248 -3.28 -1.52 -28.89
CA ALA A 248 -4.48 -0.70 -29.13
C ALA A 248 -4.24 0.79 -28.83
N HIS A 249 -3.46 1.12 -27.79
CA HIS A 249 -3.07 2.51 -27.53
C HIS A 249 -2.07 3.05 -28.56
N ARG A 250 -1.20 2.21 -29.13
CA ARG A 250 -0.27 2.63 -30.20
C ARG A 250 -0.98 2.97 -31.51
N SER A 251 -2.09 2.29 -31.78
CA SER A 251 -2.85 2.43 -33.04
C SER A 251 -3.90 3.55 -32.98
N ARG A 252 -4.12 4.16 -31.81
CA ARG A 252 -4.95 5.36 -31.67
C ARG A 252 -4.12 6.60 -32.06
N PRO A 253 -4.48 7.35 -33.11
CA PRO A 253 -3.80 8.60 -33.41
C PRO A 253 -3.98 9.56 -32.22
N ALA A 254 -2.91 10.26 -31.84
CA ALA A 254 -2.97 11.32 -30.85
C ALA A 254 -3.99 12.37 -31.31
N GLY A 255 -5.15 12.40 -30.64
CA GLY A 255 -6.17 13.42 -30.83
C GLY A 255 -5.78 14.71 -30.14
#